data_AF-A0A117NTN0-F1
#
_entry.id   AF-A0A117NTN0-F1
#
_cell.length_a   1.000
_cell.length_b   1.000
_cell.length_c   1.000
_cell.angle_alpha   90.00
_cell.angle_beta   90.00
_cell.angle_gamma   90.00
#
_symmetry.space_group_name_H-M   'P 1'
#
loop_
_entity.id
_entity.type
_entity.pdbx_description
1 polymer ?
#
loop_
_entity_poly.entity_id
_entity_poly.type
_entity_poly.pdbx_seq_one_letter_code
_entity_poly.pdbx_strand_id
1 'polypeptide(L)'
;MARHIPHEYLVAGLATALRAGALTADAVALEARKAAQAEDDPMVVAPSAQASGQSAATVTFLHEWKLNHLPPDTRPLPSVTPYDQLLRRRRVSGGDHREGEAQ
;
A
#
# COMPACT_ATOMS: atom_id res chain seq x y z
N MET A 1 -1.21 -2.61 -30.29
CA MET A 1 -2.66 -2.77 -30.56
C MET A 1 -3.40 -2.62 -29.24
N ALA A 2 -4.10 -1.50 -29.02
CA ALA A 2 -4.92 -1.30 -27.84
C ALA A 2 -6.19 -2.15 -27.96
N ARG A 3 -6.49 -2.94 -26.93
CA ARG A 3 -7.74 -3.69 -26.84
C ARG A 3 -8.82 -2.71 -26.37
N HIS A 4 -9.77 -2.39 -27.24
CA HIS A 4 -10.88 -1.48 -26.89
C HIS A 4 -11.90 -2.23 -26.05
N ILE A 5 -12.30 -1.63 -24.93
CA ILE A 5 -13.43 -2.08 -24.13
C ILE A 5 -14.62 -1.18 -24.51
N PRO A 6 -15.75 -1.76 -24.92
CA PRO A 6 -16.97 -1.00 -25.18
C PRO A 6 -17.41 -0.18 -23.96
N HIS A 7 -18.00 0.99 -24.21
CA HIS A 7 -18.32 1.96 -23.16
C HIS A 7 -19.32 1.43 -22.11
N GLU A 8 -20.23 0.56 -22.51
CA GLU A 8 -21.23 -0.09 -21.66
C GLU A 8 -20.58 -0.88 -20.53
N TYR A 9 -19.52 -1.63 -20.83
CA TYR A 9 -18.78 -2.41 -19.85
C TYR A 9 -17.92 -1.52 -18.95
N LEU A 10 -17.42 -0.39 -19.46
CA LEU A 10 -16.73 0.59 -18.62
C LEU A 10 -17.67 1.25 -17.61
N VAL A 11 -18.91 1.58 -18.00
CA VAL A 11 -19.91 2.14 -17.09
C VAL A 11 -20.30 1.12 -16.02
N ALA A 12 -20.53 -0.14 -16.40
CA ALA A 12 -20.81 -1.23 -15.47
C ALA A 12 -19.63 -1.49 -14.50
N GLY A 13 -18.40 -1.48 -15.03
CA GLY A 13 -17.18 -1.64 -14.24
C GLY A 13 -16.97 -0.50 -13.25
N LEU A 14 -17.23 0.75 -13.67
CA LEU A 14 -17.14 1.93 -12.82
C LEU A 14 -18.17 1.88 -11.68
N ALA A 15 -19.43 1.56 -12.00
CA ALA A 15 -20.49 1.45 -11.00
C ALA A 15 -20.18 0.36 -9.95
N THR A 16 -19.61 -0.76 -10.39
CA THR A 16 -19.24 -1.88 -9.52
C THR A 16 -18.05 -1.53 -8.63
N ALA A 17 -17.00 -0.92 -9.20
CA ALA A 17 -15.84 -0.47 -8.44
C ALA A 17 -16.22 0.55 -7.36
N LEU A 18 -17.08 1.53 -7.69
CA LEU A 18 -17.59 2.51 -6.73
C LEU A 18 -18.40 1.87 -5.61
N ARG A 19 -19.23 0.87 -5.92
CA ARG A 19 -20.02 0.12 -4.91
C ARG A 19 -19.14 -0.68 -3.96
N ALA A 20 -18.01 -1.18 -4.45
CA ALA A 20 -17.01 -1.88 -3.64
C ALA A 20 -16.04 -0.93 -2.89
N GLY A 21 -16.13 0.39 -3.12
CA GLY A 21 -15.21 1.37 -2.53
C GLY A 21 -13.81 1.39 -3.17
N ALA A 22 -13.65 0.80 -4.35
CA ALA A 22 -12.38 0.76 -5.06
C ALA A 22 -12.22 1.98 -5.98
N LEU A 23 -11.24 2.83 -5.68
CA LEU A 23 -10.98 4.10 -6.39
C LEU A 23 -9.73 4.05 -7.29
N THR A 24 -9.45 2.89 -7.90
CA THR A 24 -8.29 2.68 -8.77
C THR A 24 -8.71 2.29 -10.19
N ALA A 25 -7.93 2.72 -11.18
CA ALA A 25 -8.19 2.42 -12.59
C ALA A 25 -8.15 0.91 -12.89
N ASP A 26 -7.26 0.17 -12.21
CA ASP A 26 -7.13 -1.28 -12.38
C ASP A 26 -8.39 -2.04 -11.92
N ALA A 27 -9.03 -1.58 -10.83
CA ALA A 27 -10.29 -2.17 -10.37
C ALA A 27 -11.41 -1.98 -11.39
N VAL A 28 -11.53 -0.78 -11.97
CA VAL A 28 -12.49 -0.50 -13.05
C VAL A 28 -12.20 -1.38 -14.27
N ALA A 29 -10.92 -1.54 -14.66
CA ALA A 29 -10.53 -2.36 -15.79
C ALA A 29 -10.84 -3.86 -15.57
N LEU A 30 -10.68 -4.37 -14.35
CA LEU A 30 -11.02 -5.75 -13.99
C LEU A 30 -12.54 -5.98 -14.03
N GLU A 31 -13.33 -5.10 -13.42
CA GLU A 31 -14.79 -5.23 -13.41
C GLU A 31 -15.40 -5.04 -14.81
N ALA A 32 -14.84 -4.14 -15.63
CA ALA A 32 -15.28 -3.98 -17.01
C ALA A 32 -15.00 -5.23 -17.87
N ARG A 33 -13.83 -5.86 -17.70
CA ARG A 33 -13.53 -7.13 -18.40
C ARG A 33 -14.44 -8.26 -17.95
N LYS A 34 -14.70 -8.35 -16.65
CA LYS A 34 -15.62 -9.34 -16.09
C LYS A 34 -17.04 -9.17 -16.63
N ALA A 35 -17.52 -7.93 -16.76
CA ALA A 35 -18.81 -7.63 -17.36
C ALA A 35 -18.87 -8.05 -18.84
N ALA A 36 -17.81 -7.79 -19.62
CA ALA A 36 -17.74 -8.21 -21.02
C ALA A 36 -17.73 -9.75 -21.17
N GLN A 37 -17.06 -10.45 -20.26
CA GLN A 37 -17.02 -11.92 -20.25
C GLN A 37 -18.36 -12.57 -19.88
N ALA A 38 -19.22 -11.89 -19.12
CA ALA A 38 -20.51 -12.43 -18.71
C ALA A 38 -21.52 -12.51 -19.87
N GLU A 39 -21.35 -11.72 -20.92
CA GLU A 39 -22.22 -11.73 -22.12
C GLU A 39 -21.76 -12.77 -23.15
N ASP A 40 -20.45 -12.97 -23.31
CA ASP A 40 -19.88 -13.96 -24.25
C ASP A 40 -20.08 -15.42 -23.81
N ASP A 41 -20.31 -15.66 -22.51
CA ASP A 41 -20.62 -16.99 -21.97
C ASP A 41 -21.95 -16.96 -21.19
N PRO A 42 -23.10 -17.18 -21.86
CA PRO A 42 -24.41 -17.21 -21.20
C PRO A 42 -24.57 -18.40 -20.24
N MET A 43 -23.60 -19.32 -20.18
CA MET A 43 -23.61 -20.45 -19.24
C MET A 43 -23.04 -20.09 -17.85
N VAL A 44 -22.45 -18.90 -17.71
CA VAL A 44 -22.09 -18.34 -16.39
C VAL A 44 -23.19 -17.38 -15.96
N VAL A 45 -24.37 -17.93 -15.68
CA VAL A 45 -25.24 -17.33 -14.64
C VAL A 45 -24.45 -17.50 -13.35
N ALA A 46 -23.53 -16.56 -13.09
CA ALA A 46 -22.93 -16.42 -11.78
C ALA A 46 -24.10 -16.33 -10.80
N PRO A 47 -24.11 -17.12 -9.72
CA PRO A 47 -25.18 -17.00 -8.75
C PRO A 47 -25.21 -15.53 -8.37
N SER A 48 -26.39 -14.93 -8.49
CA SER A 48 -26.69 -13.64 -7.89
C SER A 48 -26.00 -13.66 -6.54
N ALA A 49 -24.99 -12.82 -6.36
CA ALA A 49 -24.37 -12.59 -5.07
C ALA A 49 -25.42 -11.85 -4.23
N GLN A 50 -26.51 -12.56 -3.93
CA GLN A 50 -27.35 -12.29 -2.82
C GLN A 50 -26.38 -12.18 -1.66
N ALA A 51 -26.46 -11.04 -1.01
CA ALA A 51 -25.84 -10.76 0.26
C ALA A 51 -26.38 -11.76 1.30
N SER A 52 -25.96 -13.00 1.20
CA SER A 52 -26.28 -14.08 2.11
C SER A 52 -25.07 -14.23 3.02
N GLY A 53 -25.10 -13.46 4.10
CA GLY A 53 -24.10 -13.49 5.14
C GLY A 53 -22.91 -12.58 4.83
N GLN A 54 -23.09 -11.28 5.05
CA GLN A 54 -22.00 -10.50 5.65
C GLN A 54 -21.76 -11.07 7.05
N SER A 55 -21.20 -12.29 7.14
CA SER A 55 -20.26 -12.54 8.23
C SER A 55 -19.24 -11.46 8.03
N ALA A 56 -19.26 -10.44 8.90
CA ALA A 56 -18.28 -9.37 8.86
C ALA A 56 -16.94 -10.09 8.82
N ALA A 57 -16.34 -10.15 7.63
CA ALA A 57 -15.07 -10.80 7.46
C ALA A 57 -14.16 -9.96 8.35
N THR A 58 -13.77 -10.51 9.49
CA THR A 58 -12.88 -9.82 10.42
C THR A 58 -11.63 -9.56 9.62
N VAL A 59 -11.48 -8.33 9.12
CA VAL A 59 -10.32 -7.91 8.36
C VAL A 59 -9.22 -7.78 9.39
N THR A 60 -8.54 -8.89 9.64
CA THR A 60 -7.35 -8.90 10.48
C THR A 60 -6.29 -8.16 9.70
N PHE A 61 -5.84 -7.01 10.21
CA PHE A 61 -4.74 -6.32 9.56
C PHE A 61 -3.49 -7.20 9.62
N LEU A 62 -2.84 -7.39 8.48
CA LEU A 62 -1.63 -8.22 8.39
C LEU A 62 -0.54 -7.76 9.38
N HIS A 63 -0.47 -6.46 9.69
CA HIS A 63 0.48 -5.94 10.67
C HIS A 63 0.14 -6.40 12.10
N GLU A 64 -1.13 -6.43 12.50
CA GLU A 64 -1.57 -6.89 13.83
C GLU A 64 -1.28 -8.38 14.02
N TRP A 65 -1.64 -9.20 13.03
CA TRP A 65 -1.33 -10.63 13.04
C TRP A 65 0.18 -10.84 13.17
N LYS A 66 0.96 -10.12 12.37
CA LYS A 66 2.42 -10.24 12.40
C LYS A 66 2.97 -9.89 13.79
N LEU A 67 2.56 -8.76 14.37
CA LEU A 67 3.01 -8.36 15.72
C LEU A 67 2.67 -9.41 16.80
N ASN A 68 1.48 -10.02 16.74
CA ASN A 68 1.05 -11.04 17.70
C ASN A 68 1.81 -12.38 17.58
N HIS A 69 2.46 -12.62 16.44
CA HIS A 69 3.20 -13.85 16.15
C HIS A 69 4.71 -13.63 16.01
N LEU A 70 5.24 -12.49 16.44
CA LEU A 70 6.68 -12.24 16.44
C LEU A 70 7.36 -12.97 17.62
N PRO A 71 8.49 -13.66 17.39
CA PRO A 71 9.34 -14.14 18.47
C PRO A 71 9.83 -12.98 19.35
N PRO A 72 10.17 -13.22 20.63
CA PRO A 72 10.80 -12.22 21.49
C PRO A 72 12.03 -11.60 20.82
N ASP A 73 12.15 -10.27 20.83
CA ASP A 73 13.32 -9.59 20.26
C ASP A 73 14.53 -9.82 21.16
N THR A 74 15.48 -10.62 20.68
CA THR A 74 16.74 -10.94 21.39
C THR A 74 17.92 -10.14 20.85
N ARG A 75 17.68 -9.20 19.92
CA ARG A 75 18.77 -8.40 19.36
C ARG A 75 19.29 -7.41 20.41
N PRO A 76 20.62 -7.19 20.47
CA PRO A 76 21.18 -6.19 21.35
C PRO A 76 20.70 -4.79 20.94
N LEU A 77 20.58 -3.88 21.92
CA LEU A 77 20.22 -2.49 21.64
C LEU A 77 21.20 -1.88 20.62
N PRO A 78 20.70 -1.09 19.64
CA PRO A 78 21.58 -0.41 18.71
C PRO A 78 22.49 0.56 19.47
N SER A 79 23.79 0.50 19.19
CA SER A 79 24.77 1.41 19.77
C SER A 79 24.82 2.73 18.99
N VAL A 80 24.80 3.83 19.72
CA VAL A 80 24.99 5.19 19.17
C VAL A 80 26.46 5.66 19.21
N THR A 81 27.35 4.88 19.83
CA THR A 81 28.78 5.20 20.01
C THR A 81 29.52 5.57 18.71
N PRO A 82 29.23 4.97 17.54
CA PRO A 82 29.85 5.38 16.27
C PRO A 82 29.49 6.82 15.86
N TYR A 83 28.27 7.28 16.16
CA TYR A 83 27.80 8.61 15.78
C TYR A 83 28.41 9.72 16.65
N ASP A 84 28.71 9.42 17.92
CA ASP A 84 29.39 10.37 18.82
C ASP A 84 30.75 10.85 18.28
N GLN A 85 31.39 10.05 17.42
CA GLN A 85 32.64 10.41 16.76
C GLN A 85 32.48 11.62 15.84
N LEU A 86 31.30 11.81 15.25
CA LEU A 86 31.00 12.95 14.38
C LEU A 86 30.90 14.26 15.17
N LEU A 87 30.37 14.20 16.40
CA LEU A 87 30.29 15.34 17.31
C LEU A 87 31.69 15.80 17.77
N ARG A 88 32.61 14.84 17.97
CA ARG A 88 34.00 15.12 18.36
C ARG A 88 34.80 15.78 17.22
N ARG A 89 34.60 15.36 15.97
CA ARG A 89 35.28 15.96 14.80
C ARG A 89 34.93 17.43 14.60
N ARG A 90 33.69 17.83 14.88
CA ARG A 90 33.27 19.25 14.81
C ARG A 90 33.95 20.13 15.87
N ARG A 91 34.20 19.60 17.07
CA ARG A 91 34.90 20.35 18.14
C ARG A 91 36.37 20.59 17.79
N VAL A 92 37.04 19.60 17.19
CA VAL A 92 38.44 19.72 16.73
C VAL A 92 38.55 20.65 15.53
N SER A 93 37.63 20.56 14.57
CA SER A 93 37.64 21.42 13.37
C SER A 93 37.11 22.84 13.61
N GLY A 94 36.44 23.11 14.74
CA GLY A 94 35.89 24.42 15.09
C GLY A 94 36.78 25.28 16.00
N GLY A 95 37.95 24.77 16.41
CA GLY A 95 38.91 25.48 17.27
C GLY A 95 39.93 26.34 16.51
N ASP A 96 40.03 26.20 15.18
CA ASP A 96 41.04 26.89 14.35
C ASP A 96 40.49 28.08 13.54
N HIS A 97 39.34 28.67 13.96
CA HIS A 97 38.93 29.97 13.45
C HIS A 97 39.70 31.10 14.15
N ARG A 98 40.91 31.31 13.61
CA ARG A 98 41.73 32.53 13.57
C ARG A 98 41.28 33.68 14.45
N GLU A 99 42.08 33.90 15.49
CA GLU A 99 42.32 35.18 16.15
C GLU A 99 42.46 36.27 15.08
N GLY A 100 41.45 37.13 14.96
CA GLY A 100 41.49 38.34 14.17
C GLY A 100 42.12 39.44 15.03
N GLU A 101 43.39 39.76 14.75
CA GLU A 101 44.04 40.96 15.24
C GLU A 101 43.24 42.20 14.78
N ALA A 102 42.72 42.97 15.74
CA ALA A 102 42.19 44.30 15.50
C ALA A 102 43.27 45.32 15.92
N GLN A 103 43.72 46.10 14.93
CA GLN A 103 44.56 47.29 15.09
C GLN A 103 43.75 48.47 15.65
#